data_AF-A0A7S3X0G5-F1
#
_entry.id   AF-A0A7S3X0G5-F1
#
_cell.length_a   1.000
_cell.length_b   1.000
_cell.length_c   1.000
_cell.angle_alpha   90.00
_cell.angle_beta   90.00
_cell.angle_gamma   90.00
#
_symmetry.space_group_name_H-M   'P 1'
#
loop_
_entity.id
_entity.type
_entity.pdbx_description
1 polymer ?
#
loop_
_entity_poly.entity_id
_entity_poly.type
_entity_poly.pdbx_seq_one_letter_code
_entity_poly.pdbx_strand_id
1 'polypeptide(L)'
;GPTASERRGRLAMLPGEGGPGQIEDFREYHTEVSVHFVVTVSAEQMQALESNGLEKSFKLRSALSSSNMFLFDRDGRIRKYADEREILEDFAELRLLYYSKRKAFM
;
A
#
# COMPACT_ATOMS: atom_id res chain seq x y z
N GLY A 1 15.46 8.14 -23.19
CA GLY A 1 14.54 8.85 -22.29
C GLY A 1 14.05 7.91 -21.21
N PRO A 2 13.41 8.38 -20.12
CA PRO A 2 12.81 9.69 -19.92
C PRO A 2 13.63 10.62 -19.01
N THR A 3 13.33 11.91 -19.12
CA THR A 3 13.78 13.03 -18.30
C THR A 3 13.24 12.91 -16.87
N ALA A 4 14.11 12.60 -15.91
CA ALA A 4 13.81 12.83 -14.50
C ALA A 4 13.81 14.34 -14.27
N SER A 5 12.64 14.92 -13.98
CA SER A 5 12.58 16.31 -13.54
C SER A 5 13.16 16.37 -12.13
N GLU A 6 14.39 16.84 -11.99
CA GLU A 6 15.04 17.02 -10.68
C GLU A 6 14.33 18.16 -9.95
N ARG A 7 13.43 17.82 -9.02
CA ARG A 7 12.78 18.78 -8.14
C ARG A 7 13.50 18.76 -6.81
N ARG A 8 14.06 19.92 -6.45
CA ARG A 8 14.67 20.15 -5.14
C ARG A 8 13.62 20.76 -4.21
N GLY A 9 13.25 20.04 -3.16
CA GLY A 9 12.35 20.52 -2.12
C GLY A 9 13.04 20.55 -0.76
N ARG A 10 12.47 21.31 0.20
CA ARG A 10 12.68 21.05 1.62
C ARG A 10 11.48 20.27 2.11
N LEU A 11 11.67 19.05 2.63
CA LEU A 11 10.57 18.27 3.16
C LEU A 11 10.31 18.76 4.59
N ALA A 12 9.47 19.77 4.72
CA ALA A 12 8.73 19.95 5.96
C ALA A 12 7.68 18.83 5.97
N MET A 13 7.99 17.72 6.64
CA MET A 13 6.99 16.68 6.92
C MET A 13 5.77 17.37 7.52
N LEU A 14 4.58 17.07 6.98
CA LEU A 14 3.30 17.68 7.35
C LEU A 14 3.16 17.80 8.88
N PRO A 15 2.65 18.93 9.41
CA PRO A 15 2.49 19.12 10.85
C PRO A 15 1.43 18.15 11.37
N GLY A 16 1.92 17.10 12.03
CA GLY A 16 1.14 16.01 12.61
C GLY A 16 2.07 15.12 13.42
N GLU A 17 2.34 15.57 14.65
CA GLU A 17 3.02 14.88 15.76
C GLU A 17 4.45 14.37 15.50
N GLY A 18 5.42 15.30 15.47
CA GLY A 18 6.83 14.94 15.66
C GLY A 18 7.83 16.03 15.29
N GLY A 19 8.04 17.01 16.17
CA GLY A 19 9.27 17.81 16.33
C GLY A 19 9.86 18.58 15.12
N PRO A 20 10.77 19.56 15.36
CA PRO A 20 11.36 20.35 14.28
C PRO A 20 12.37 19.54 13.44
N GLY A 21 12.15 19.51 12.12
CA GLY A 21 13.15 19.38 11.04
C GLY A 21 14.14 18.22 11.10
N GLN A 22 13.78 17.05 10.54
CA GLN A 22 14.53 15.80 10.71
C GLN A 22 15.47 15.42 9.54
N ILE A 23 15.54 16.20 8.45
CA ILE A 23 16.45 15.95 7.31
C ILE A 23 17.01 17.27 6.74
N GLU A 24 18.20 17.23 6.12
CA GLU A 24 18.87 18.42 5.57
C GLU A 24 18.42 18.77 4.15
N ASP A 25 18.35 17.75 3.27
CA ASP A 25 17.99 17.91 1.86
C ASP A 25 17.36 16.61 1.34
N PHE A 26 16.65 16.69 0.22
CA PHE A 26 16.27 15.50 -0.52
C PHE A 26 16.18 15.76 -2.03
N ARG A 27 16.35 14.70 -2.82
CA ARG A 27 16.26 14.71 -4.29
C ARG A 27 15.35 13.58 -4.77
N GLU A 28 14.60 13.86 -5.83
CA GLU A 28 13.64 12.93 -6.43
C GLU A 28 14.10 12.48 -7.82
N TYR A 29 14.12 11.16 -8.05
CA TYR A 29 14.46 10.54 -9.33
C TYR A 29 13.37 9.55 -9.77
N HIS A 30 12.11 9.99 -9.70
CA HIS A 30 10.95 9.14 -9.98
C HIS A 30 10.80 8.84 -11.48
N THR A 31 10.13 7.73 -11.79
CA THR A 31 9.56 7.44 -13.11
C THR A 31 8.04 7.32 -13.00
N GLU A 32 7.35 7.03 -14.10
CA GLU A 32 5.89 6.81 -14.08
C GLU A 32 5.47 5.61 -13.21
N VAL A 33 6.38 4.65 -12.97
CA VAL A 33 6.09 3.39 -12.27
C VAL A 33 7.03 3.13 -11.08
N SER A 34 7.94 4.05 -10.76
CA SER A 34 8.88 3.89 -9.65
C SER A 34 9.07 5.16 -8.84
N VAL A 35 9.19 4.98 -7.52
CA VAL A 35 9.47 6.03 -6.54
C VAL A 35 10.91 5.88 -6.06
N HIS A 36 11.66 6.98 -6.07
CA HIS A 36 13.07 7.01 -5.66
C HIS A 36 13.40 8.37 -5.05
N PHE A 37 13.72 8.37 -3.76
CA PHE A 37 14.20 9.52 -3.01
C PHE A 37 15.65 9.30 -2.58
N VAL A 38 16.47 10.33 -2.69
CA VAL A 38 17.77 10.42 -2.02
C VAL A 38 17.64 11.46 -0.93
N VAL A 39 17.81 11.06 0.33
CA VAL A 39 17.66 11.93 1.49
C VAL A 39 19.03 12.16 2.13
N THR A 40 19.37 13.43 2.36
CA THR A 40 20.61 13.83 3.03
C THR A 40 20.29 14.20 4.47
N VAL A 41 21.08 13.67 5.39
CA VAL A 41 20.97 13.90 6.84
C VAL A 41 22.35 14.08 7.45
N SER A 42 22.42 14.75 8.60
CA SER A 42 23.64 14.81 9.40
C SER A 42 23.93 13.46 10.08
N ALA A 43 25.16 13.25 10.55
CA ALA A 43 25.52 12.04 11.30
C ALA A 43 24.67 11.86 12.57
N GLU A 44 24.38 12.95 13.28
CA GLU A 44 23.55 12.95 14.49
C GLU A 44 22.09 12.56 14.17
N GLN A 45 21.56 13.08 13.05
CA GLN A 45 20.22 12.73 12.57
C GLN A 45 20.15 11.26 12.16
N MET A 46 21.17 10.75 11.45
CA MET A 46 21.20 9.35 11.04
C MET A 46 21.16 8.41 12.25
N GLN A 47 21.94 8.70 13.29
CA GLN A 47 21.95 7.92 14.52
C GLN A 47 20.56 7.90 15.20
N ALA A 48 19.89 9.05 15.25
CA ALA A 48 18.52 9.14 15.78
C ALA A 48 17.51 8.34 14.94
N LEU A 49 17.58 8.45 13.61
CA LEU A 49 16.70 7.74 12.68
C LEU A 49 16.86 6.22 12.76
N GLU A 50 18.10 5.73 12.84
CA GLU A 50 18.41 4.31 13.00
C GLU A 50 17.91 3.78 14.34
N SER A 51 18.08 4.55 15.43
CA SER A 51 17.62 4.14 16.77
C SER A 51 16.11 3.92 16.87
N ASN A 52 15.31 4.69 16.10
CA ASN A 52 13.86 4.56 16.03
C ASN A 52 13.40 3.61 14.90
N GLY A 53 14.32 3.16 14.06
CA GLY A 53 14.06 2.41 12.83
C GLY A 53 13.69 3.32 11.66
N LEU A 54 14.39 3.16 10.53
CA LEU A 54 14.22 4.00 9.34
C LEU A 54 12.79 3.93 8.78
N GLU A 55 12.20 2.73 8.67
CA GLU A 55 10.85 2.55 8.15
C GLU A 55 9.80 3.34 8.95
N LYS A 56 9.95 3.35 10.28
CA LYS A 56 9.04 4.08 11.17
C LYS A 56 9.27 5.59 11.08
N SER A 57 10.53 6.01 11.12
CA SER A 57 10.91 7.42 11.05
C SER A 57 10.48 8.07 9.74
N PHE A 58 10.57 7.35 8.62
CA PHE A 58 10.12 7.83 7.30
C PHE A 58 8.67 7.44 6.97
N LYS A 59 7.93 6.85 7.91
CA LYS A 59 6.52 6.44 7.71
C LYS A 59 6.32 5.53 6.49
N LEU A 60 7.27 4.64 6.22
CA LEU A 60 7.28 3.70 5.09
C LEU A 60 6.46 2.43 5.35
N ARG A 61 5.93 2.27 6.57
CA ARG A 61 5.11 1.13 6.97
C ARG A 61 3.72 1.58 7.39
N SER A 62 2.70 0.95 6.82
CA SER A 62 1.31 1.06 7.25
C SER A 62 0.75 -0.33 7.53
N ALA A 63 -0.27 -0.38 8.40
CA ALA A 63 -1.01 -1.61 8.65
C ALA A 63 -2.28 -1.61 7.78
N LEU A 64 -2.51 -2.72 7.07
CA LEU A 64 -3.76 -2.97 6.35
C LEU A 64 -4.45 -4.17 7.01
N SER A 65 -5.68 -3.97 7.48
CA SER A 65 -6.50 -5.06 8.02
C SER A 65 -7.43 -5.63 6.96
N SER A 66 -7.43 -6.95 6.79
CA SER A 66 -8.36 -7.69 5.92
C SER A 66 -9.55 -8.28 6.69
N SER A 67 -9.78 -7.90 7.95
CA SER A 67 -10.82 -8.50 8.82
C SER A 67 -12.27 -8.20 8.42
N ASN A 68 -12.49 -7.30 7.47
CA ASN A 68 -13.79 -6.73 7.12
C ASN A 68 -14.16 -7.00 5.65
N MET A 69 -14.31 -8.27 5.29
CA MET A 69 -14.77 -8.69 3.96
C MET A 69 -16.27 -8.94 3.97
N PHE A 70 -17.07 -7.89 3.75
CA PHE A 70 -18.53 -7.99 3.58
C PHE A 70 -18.88 -7.87 2.10
N LEU A 71 -19.49 -8.91 1.55
CA LEU A 71 -19.86 -9.00 0.14
C LEU A 71 -21.29 -9.54 0.03
N PHE A 72 -21.91 -9.34 -1.13
CA PHE A 72 -23.16 -10.03 -1.46
C PHE A 72 -22.86 -11.46 -1.90
N ASP A 73 -23.56 -12.42 -1.31
CA ASP A 73 -23.51 -13.82 -1.74
C ASP A 73 -24.34 -14.06 -3.02
N ARG A 74 -24.35 -15.30 -3.50
CA ARG A 74 -25.10 -15.72 -4.70
C ARG A 74 -26.61 -15.46 -4.62
N ASP A 75 -27.16 -15.33 -3.42
CA ASP A 75 -28.57 -15.07 -3.16
C ASP A 75 -28.85 -13.57 -2.92
N GLY A 76 -27.82 -12.71 -3.02
CA GLY A 76 -27.92 -11.28 -2.79
C GLY A 76 -27.97 -10.89 -1.30
N ARG A 77 -27.59 -11.79 -0.38
CA ARG A 77 -27.52 -11.47 1.05
C ARG A 77 -26.13 -10.95 1.41
N ILE A 78 -26.07 -10.00 2.35
CA ILE A 78 -24.79 -9.53 2.89
C ILE A 78 -24.21 -10.62 3.79
N ARG A 79 -23.03 -11.09 3.44
CA ARG A 79 -22.28 -12.09 4.20
C ARG A 79 -20.91 -11.52 4.58
N LYS A 80 -20.49 -11.81 5.81
CA LYS A 80 -19.10 -11.62 6.25
C LYS A 80 -18.30 -12.87 5.87
N TYR A 81 -17.20 -12.69 5.16
CA TYR A 81 -16.23 -13.72 4.84
C TYR A 81 -15.04 -13.62 5.80
N ALA A 82 -14.59 -14.76 6.32
CA ALA A 82 -13.51 -14.82 7.30
C ALA A 82 -12.14 -14.52 6.67
N ASP A 83 -11.91 -15.08 5.48
CA ASP A 83 -10.72 -14.90 4.67
C ASP A 83 -11.06 -14.87 3.17
N GLU A 84 -10.06 -14.62 2.33
CA GLU A 84 -10.21 -14.62 0.88
C GLU A 84 -10.55 -15.99 0.28
N ARG A 85 -10.31 -17.09 1.02
CA ARG A 85 -10.55 -18.45 0.53
C ARG A 85 -12.04 -18.77 0.54
N GLU A 86 -12.76 -18.36 1.57
CA GLU A 86 -14.23 -18.52 1.60
C GLU A 86 -14.89 -17.83 0.40
N ILE A 87 -14.37 -16.66 -0.01
CA ILE A 87 -14.85 -15.95 -1.21
C ILE A 87 -14.57 -16.79 -2.46
N LEU A 88 -13.36 -17.33 -2.58
CA LEU A 88 -12.94 -18.15 -3.73
C LEU A 88 -13.76 -19.45 -3.84
N GLU A 89 -14.06 -20.11 -2.72
CA GLU A 89 -14.86 -21.33 -2.69
C GLU A 89 -16.31 -21.07 -3.16
N ASP A 90 -16.95 -20.03 -2.62
CA ASP A 90 -18.32 -19.65 -2.99
C ASP A 90 -18.40 -19.25 -4.47
N PHE A 91 -17.39 -18.52 -4.96
CA PHE A 91 -17.25 -18.20 -6.37
C PHE A 91 -17.05 -19.45 -7.25
N ALA A 92 -16.18 -20.38 -6.85
CA ALA A 92 -15.84 -21.56 -7.63
C ALA A 92 -17.06 -22.49 -7.80
N GLU A 93 -17.84 -22.70 -6.73
CA GLU A 93 -19.07 -23.50 -6.77
C GLU A 93 -20.09 -22.88 -7.73
N LEU A 94 -20.35 -21.57 -7.59
CA LEU A 94 -21.23 -20.83 -8.48
C LEU A 94 -20.76 -20.93 -9.93
N ARG A 95 -19.46 -20.75 -10.16
CA ARG A 95 -18.89 -20.76 -11.50
C ARG A 95 -19.00 -22.14 -12.17
N LEU A 96 -18.80 -23.22 -11.43
CA LEU A 96 -18.94 -24.58 -11.93
C LEU A 96 -20.39 -24.90 -12.34
N LEU A 97 -21.36 -24.47 -11.54
CA LEU A 97 -22.78 -24.59 -11.87
C LEU A 97 -23.09 -23.88 -13.21
N TYR A 98 -22.59 -22.66 -13.38
CA TYR A 98 -22.83 -21.88 -14.60
C TYR A 98 -22.11 -22.47 -15.82
N TYR A 99 -20.94 -23.08 -15.65
CA TYR A 99 -20.31 -23.83 -16.75
C TYR A 99 -21.16 -25.03 -17.19
N SER A 100 -21.75 -25.76 -16.25
CA SER A 100 -22.64 -26.87 -16.55
C SER A 100 -23.90 -26.39 -17.28
N LYS A 101 -24.52 -25.30 -16.81
CA LYS A 101 -25.68 -24.66 -17.48
C LYS A 101 -25.33 -24.21 -18.90
N ARG A 102 -24.18 -23.57 -19.09
CA ARG A 102 -23.71 -23.14 -20.42
C ARG A 102 -23.51 -24.32 -21.35
N LYS A 103 -22.91 -25.42 -20.86
CA LYS A 103 -22.70 -26.64 -21.64
C LYS A 103 -24.03 -27.28 -22.05
N ALA A 104 -25.04 -27.30 -21.18
CA ALA A 104 -26.35 -27.87 -21.50
C ALA A 104 -27.15 -27.06 -22.54
N PHE A 105 -26.79 -25.78 -22.73
CA PHE A 105 -27.38 -24.91 -23.74
C PHE A 105 -26.66 -24.97 -25.09
N MET A 106 -25.50 -25.64 -25.16
CA MET A 106 -24.71 -25.87 -26.37
C MET A 106 -24.97 -27.26 -26.92
#